data_AF-A0A1I4RYK9-F1
#
_entry.id   AF-A0A1I4RYK9-F1
#
_cell.length_a   1.000
_cell.length_b   1.000
_cell.length_c   1.000
_cell.angle_alpha   90.00
_cell.angle_beta   90.00
_cell.angle_gamma   90.00
#
_symmetry.space_group_name_H-M   'P 1'
#
loop_
_entity.id
_entity.type
_entity.pdbx_description
1 polymer ?
#
loop_
_entity_poly.entity_id
_entity_poly.type
_entity_poly.pdbx_seq_one_letter_code
_entity_poly.pdbx_strand_id
1 'polypeptide(L)' 'MEAIEGILAAVSPIRKNDSEGEFLVTNIHGIEIPVPYSCVKDDAGKLSQIIRLIRKDVTHDTVLNFYELHLQTI' A
#
# COMPACT_ATOMS: atom_id res chain seq x y z
N MET A 1 2.11 -16.77 -20.09
CA MET A 1 0.97 -16.05 -19.47
C MET A 1 1.48 -14.88 -18.62
N GLU A 2 2.57 -14.21 -19.04
CA GLU A 2 3.33 -13.24 -18.21
C GLU A 2 2.97 -11.78 -18.50
N ALA A 3 2.39 -11.48 -19.67
CA ALA A 3 2.09 -10.10 -20.06
C ALA A 3 0.99 -9.46 -19.21
N ILE A 4 -0.01 -10.24 -18.78
CA ILE A 4 -1.14 -9.73 -17.99
C ILE A 4 -0.70 -9.41 -16.57
N GLU A 5 0.14 -10.24 -15.94
CA GLU A 5 0.67 -10.00 -14.60
C GLU A 5 1.54 -8.74 -14.54
N GLY A 6 2.37 -8.49 -15.56
CA GLY A 6 3.15 -7.27 -15.66
C GLY A 6 2.30 -6.00 -15.82
N ILE A 7 1.21 -6.08 -16.60
CA ILE A 7 0.25 -4.96 -16.75
C ILE A 7 -0.48 -4.73 -15.43
N LEU A 8 -0.96 -5.79 -14.77
CA LEU A 8 -1.64 -5.71 -13.48
C LEU A 8 -0.74 -5.11 -12.38
N ALA A 9 0.55 -5.46 -12.36
CA ALA A 9 1.52 -4.87 -11.45
C ALA A 9 1.76 -3.37 -11.75
N ALA A 10 1.76 -2.97 -13.02
CA ALA A 10 1.96 -1.58 -13.42
C ALA A 10 0.76 -0.67 -13.11
N VAL A 11 -0.46 -1.21 -13.14
CA VAL A 11 -1.69 -0.48 -12.78
C VAL A 11 -2.09 -0.63 -11.32
N SER A 12 -1.36 -1.44 -10.54
CA SER A 12 -1.65 -1.63 -9.12
C SER A 12 -1.49 -0.31 -8.37
N PRO A 13 -2.48 0.11 -7.56
CA PRO A 13 -2.37 1.29 -6.72
C PRO A 13 -1.43 1.08 -5.52
N ILE A 14 -0.91 -0.14 -5.33
CA ILE A 14 0.04 -0.51 -4.28
C ILE A 14 1.25 -1.18 -4.94
N ARG A 15 2.43 -0.63 -4.74
CA ARG A 15 3.69 -1.16 -5.28
C ARG A 15 4.70 -1.37 -4.16
N LYS A 16 5.62 -2.32 -4.34
CA LYS A 16 6.75 -2.51 -3.44
C LYS A 16 7.96 -1.73 -3.93
N ASN A 17 8.62 -1.02 -3.03
CA ASN A 17 9.91 -0.39 -3.25
C ASN A 17 10.92 -1.03 -2.31
N ASP A 18 11.46 -2.19 -2.71
CA ASP A 18 12.38 -2.97 -1.89
C ASP A 18 13.73 -2.27 -1.66
N SER A 19 14.09 -1.31 -2.50
CA SER A 19 15.33 -0.52 -2.34
C SER A 19 15.26 0.40 -1.11
N GLU A 20 14.09 0.97 -0.84
CA GLU A 20 13.84 1.87 0.30
C GLU A 20 13.12 1.14 1.45
N GLY A 21 12.70 -0.11 1.25
CA GLY A 21 12.02 -0.91 2.28
C GLY A 21 10.61 -0.41 2.60
N GLU A 22 9.85 -0.02 1.59
CA GLU A 22 8.53 0.60 1.74
C GLU A 22 7.51 0.14 0.67
N PHE A 23 6.23 0.28 1.00
CA PHE A 23 5.15 0.24 0.02
C PHE A 23 4.86 1.64 -0.50
N LEU A 24 4.63 1.77 -1.79
CA LEU A 24 4.15 2.98 -2.43
C LEU A 24 2.65 2.81 -2.71
N VAL A 25 1.83 3.64 -2.06
CA VAL A 25 0.37 3.62 -2.20
C VAL A 25 -0.09 4.87 -2.92
N THR A 26 -0.71 4.71 -4.08
CA THR A 26 -1.15 5.84 -4.92
C THR A 26 -2.51 6.36 -4.45
N ASN A 27 -2.63 7.67 -4.27
CA ASN A 27 -3.90 8.31 -3.91
C ASN A 27 -4.76 8.68 -5.13
N ILE A 28 -5.96 9.24 -4.90
CA ILE A 28 -6.87 9.64 -6.00
C ILE A 28 -6.27 10.69 -6.96
N HIS A 29 -5.22 11.39 -6.53
CA HIS A 29 -4.53 12.41 -7.32
C HIS A 29 -3.31 11.86 -8.06
N GLY A 30 -3.05 10.54 -8.00
CA GLY A 30 -1.88 9.92 -8.62
C GLY A 30 -0.57 10.15 -7.85
N ILE A 31 -0.63 10.63 -6.61
CA ILE A 31 0.52 10.86 -5.75
C ILE A 31 0.84 9.58 -4.97
N GLU A 32 2.11 9.19 -4.97
CA GLU A 32 2.58 8.04 -4.21
C GLU A 32 2.84 8.40 -2.75
N ILE A 33 2.25 7.62 -1.85
CA ILE A 33 2.40 7.75 -0.40
C ILE A 33 3.29 6.60 0.10
N PRO A 34 4.50 6.90 0.61
CA PRO A 34 5.39 5.87 1.13
C PRO A 34 4.95 5.36 2.49
N VAL A 35 4.91 4.03 2.64
CA VAL A 35 4.57 3.29 3.85
C VAL A 35 5.70 2.32 4.19
N PRO A 36 6.58 2.64 5.16
CA PRO A 36 7.71 1.78 5.51
C PRO A 36 7.28 0.40 6.01
N TYR A 37 8.00 -0.65 5.61
CA TYR A 37 7.75 -2.03 6.04
C TYR A 37 7.85 -2.20 7.57
N SER A 38 8.68 -1.38 8.23
CA SER A 38 8.79 -1.38 9.69
C SER A 38 7.50 -0.99 10.38
N CYS A 39 6.71 -0.09 9.78
CA CYS A 39 5.47 0.41 10.36
C CYS A 39 4.29 -0.56 10.26
N VAL A 40 4.41 -1.65 9.49
CA VAL A 40 3.36 -2.66 9.37
C VAL A 40 3.62 -3.91 10.21
N LYS A 41 4.67 -3.89 11.05
CA LYS A 41 5.08 -5.04 11.89
C LYS A 41 4.26 -5.19 13.17
N ASP A 42 3.70 -4.10 13.71
CA ASP A 42 2.88 -4.11 14.92
C ASP A 42 1.54 -3.41 14.70
N ASP A 43 0.54 -3.76 15.50
CA ASP A 43 -0.84 -3.29 15.30
C ASP A 43 -1.01 -1.78 15.44
N ALA A 44 -0.18 -1.13 16.27
CA ALA A 44 -0.22 0.32 16.45
C ALA A 44 0.31 1.04 15.19
N GLY A 45 1.40 0.53 14.62
CA GLY A 45 1.96 0.99 13.35
C GLY A 45 0.99 0.76 12.20
N LYS A 46 0.39 -0.43 12.12
CA LYS A 46 -0.64 -0.77 11.11
C LYS A 46 -1.78 0.26 11.14
N LEU A 47 -2.37 0.50 12.30
CA LEU A 47 -3.46 1.47 12.47
C LEU A 47 -3.03 2.89 12.10
N SER A 48 -1.83 3.30 12.52
CA SER A 48 -1.28 4.62 12.19
C SER A 48 -1.14 4.83 10.68
N GLN A 49 -0.66 3.82 9.95
CA GLN A 49 -0.53 3.90 8.49
C GLN A 49 -1.89 3.94 7.79
N ILE A 50 -2.88 3.16 8.25
CA ILE A 50 -4.25 3.22 7.71
C ILE A 50 -4.83 4.64 7.84
N ILE A 51 -4.74 5.23 9.04
CA ILE A 51 -5.21 6.60 9.28
C ILE A 51 -4.47 7.60 8.38
N ARG A 52 -3.15 7.41 8.20
CA ARG A 52 -2.34 8.25 7.32
C ARG A 52 -2.78 8.14 5.86
N LEU A 53 -3.05 6.94 5.35
CA LEU A 53 -3.52 6.73 3.96
C LEU A 53 -4.89 7.38 3.75
N ILE A 54 -5.81 7.23 4.69
CA ILE A 54 -7.13 7.90 4.65
C ILE A 54 -6.96 9.43 4.60
N ARG A 55 -6.08 9.99 5.44
CA ARG A 55 -5.78 11.44 5.46
C ARG A 55 -5.08 11.96 4.20
N LYS A 56 -4.60 11.07 3.33
CA LYS A 56 -3.91 11.41 2.08
C LYS A 56 -4.77 11.16 0.85
N ASP A 57 -6.08 11.02 1.05
CA ASP A 57 -7.07 10.83 -0.01
C ASP A 57 -6.81 9.55 -0.83
N VAL A 58 -6.29 8.50 -0.19
CA VAL A 58 -6.21 7.17 -0.80
C VAL A 58 -7.62 6.58 -0.87
N THR A 59 -7.96 5.94 -1.99
CA THR A 59 -9.29 5.35 -2.15
C THR A 59 -9.55 4.29 -1.10
N HIS A 60 -10.80 4.21 -0.65
CA HIS A 60 -11.23 3.21 0.32
C HIS A 60 -10.83 1.79 -0.12
N ASP A 61 -11.05 1.44 -1.39
CA ASP A 61 -10.70 0.12 -1.94
C ASP A 61 -9.20 -0.15 -1.88
N THR A 62 -8.35 0.85 -2.12
CA THR A 62 -6.90 0.71 -2.00
C THR A 62 -6.48 0.53 -0.55
N VAL A 63 -7.10 1.26 0.39
CA VAL A 63 -6.82 1.10 1.82
C VAL A 63 -7.23 -0.29 2.31
N LEU A 64 -8.39 -0.80 1.89
CA LEU A 64 -8.83 -2.16 2.22
C LEU A 64 -7.88 -3.21 1.63
N ASN A 65 -7.52 -3.07 0.35
CA ASN A 65 -6.60 -3.98 -0.31
C ASN A 65 -5.22 -3.99 0.39
N PHE A 66 -4.72 -2.81 0.78
CA PHE A 66 -3.49 -2.70 1.58
C PHE A 66 -3.60 -3.44 2.91
N TYR A 67 -4.74 -3.33 3.60
CA TYR A 67 -4.99 -4.03 4.85
C TYR A 67 -5.03 -5.55 4.68
N GLU A 68 -5.77 -6.05 3.68
CA GLU A 68 -5.92 -7.48 3.43
C GLU A 68 -4.60 -8.13 3.00
N LEU A 69 -3.84 -7.51 2.09
CA LEU A 69 -2.62 -8.11 1.56
C LEU A 69 -1.39 -7.99 2.46
N HIS A 70 -1.32 -6.92 3.27
CA HIS A 70 -0.08 -6.57 3.96
C HIS A 70 -0.23 -6.48 5.48
N LEU A 71 -1.46 -6.48 6.01
CA LEU A 71 -1.72 -6.35 7.44
C LEU A 71 -2.35 -7.60 8.09
N GLN A 72 -2.93 -8.55 7.31
CA GLN A 72 -3.53 -9.81 7.78
C GLN A 72 -2.53 -10.96 8.07
N THR A 73 -1.31 -10.69 8.51
CA THR A 73 -0.47 -11.75 9.10
C THR A 73 -0.79 -11.89 10.60
N ILE A 74 -1.90 -12.57 10.91
CA ILE A 74 -2.16 -13.26 12.19
C ILE A 74 -2.72 -14.63 11.85
#